data_AF-A0A963K0K6-F1
#
_entry.id   AF-A0A963K0K6-F1
#
_cell.length_a   1.000
_cell.length_b   1.000
_cell.length_c   1.000
_cell.angle_alpha   90.00
_cell.angle_beta   90.00
_cell.angle_gamma   90.00
#
_symmetry.space_group_name_H-M   'P 1'
#
loop_
_entity.id
_entity.type
_entity.pdbx_description
1 polymer ?
#
loop_
_entity_poly.entity_id
_entity_poly.type
_entity_poly.pdbx_seq_one_letter_code
_entity_poly.pdbx_strand_id
1 'polypeptide(L)' 'MRKSAAGLPAGAADDAAPSLRRELATFLILAFVVLPALLFGAVAAYGFVVWFLQILYLGPPT' A
#
# COMPACT_ATOMS: atom_id res chain seq x y z
N MET A 1 38.52 -34.41 1.36
CA MET A 1 38.71 -32.99 1.00
C MET A 1 37.40 -32.46 0.41
N ARG A 2 36.85 -31.38 0.97
CA ARG A 2 35.60 -30.73 0.53
C ARG A 2 35.85 -29.90 -0.74
N LYS A 3 34.90 -29.88 -1.67
CA LYS A 3 34.60 -28.67 -2.44
C LYS A 3 33.10 -28.59 -2.77
N SER A 4 32.44 -27.72 -1.99
CA SER A 4 31.31 -26.81 -2.27
C SER A 4 30.20 -27.31 -3.20
N ALA A 5 28.93 -27.48 -2.79
CA ALA A 5 28.03 -26.46 -2.22
C ALA A 5 28.17 -25.08 -2.91
N ALA A 6 27.70 -24.98 -4.16
CA ALA A 6 27.42 -23.74 -4.89
C ALA A 6 26.54 -24.10 -6.09
N GLY A 7 25.35 -23.56 -6.31
CA GLY A 7 24.50 -22.66 -5.55
C GLY A 7 23.13 -22.78 -6.22
N LEU A 8 22.11 -23.15 -5.46
CA LEU A 8 20.74 -23.14 -5.95
C LEU A 8 20.39 -21.65 -6.18
N PRO A 9 20.10 -21.19 -7.42
CA PRO A 9 19.54 -19.87 -7.56
C PRO A 9 18.12 -19.93 -6.98
N ALA A 10 18.00 -19.46 -5.73
CA ALA A 10 16.77 -19.10 -5.06
C ALA A 10 16.14 -17.86 -5.74
N GLY A 11 15.87 -17.99 -7.05
CA GLY A 11 15.40 -16.90 -7.90
C GLY A 11 14.61 -17.38 -9.14
N ALA A 12 14.52 -18.68 -9.41
CA ALA A 12 13.73 -19.21 -10.53
C ALA A 12 12.20 -19.19 -10.29
N ALA A 13 11.73 -18.44 -9.28
CA ALA A 13 10.32 -18.34 -8.93
C ALA A 13 9.60 -17.13 -9.58
N ASP A 14 10.33 -16.16 -10.16
CA ASP A 14 9.72 -14.87 -10.55
C ASP A 14 9.74 -14.53 -12.06
N ASP A 15 10.29 -15.39 -12.92
CA ASP A 15 10.33 -15.13 -14.38
C ASP A 15 9.14 -15.72 -15.17
N ALA A 16 8.06 -16.12 -14.48
CA ALA A 16 6.82 -16.49 -15.14
C ALA A 16 6.13 -15.23 -15.67
N ALA A 17 6.09 -15.07 -16.99
CA ALA A 17 5.44 -13.94 -17.66
C ALA A 17 4.09 -13.57 -16.99
N PRO A 18 3.86 -12.28 -16.68
CA PRO A 18 2.68 -11.86 -15.96
C PRO A 18 1.42 -12.31 -16.71
N SER A 19 0.58 -13.09 -16.03
CA SER A 19 -0.69 -13.51 -16.60
C SER A 19 -1.68 -12.34 -16.54
N LEU A 20 -2.43 -12.13 -17.62
CA LEU A 20 -3.46 -11.08 -17.73
C LEU A 20 -4.47 -11.11 -16.56
N ARG A 21 -4.71 -12.29 -15.98
CA ARG A 21 -5.55 -12.48 -14.78
C ARG A 21 -4.97 -11.80 -13.54
N ARG A 22 -3.64 -11.84 -13.36
CA ARG A 22 -2.94 -11.24 -12.23
C ARG A 22 -2.89 -9.72 -12.33
N GLU A 23 -2.74 -9.19 -13.53
CA GLU A 23 -2.81 -7.74 -13.79
C GLU A 23 -4.21 -7.20 -13.51
N LEU A 24 -5.27 -7.87 -13.98
CA LEU A 24 -6.64 -7.47 -13.70
C LEU A 24 -6.95 -7.52 -12.20
N ALA A 25 -6.53 -8.58 -11.49
CA ALA A 25 -6.72 -8.66 -10.04
C ALA A 25 -6.00 -7.52 -9.31
N THR A 26 -4.77 -7.20 -9.71
CA THR A 26 -4.00 -6.07 -9.16
C THR A 26 -4.71 -4.75 -9.44
N PHE A 27 -5.22 -4.55 -10.65
CA PHE A 27 -5.96 -3.36 -11.03
C PHE A 27 -7.26 -3.20 -10.22
N LEU A 28 -8.01 -4.28 -10.03
CA LEU A 28 -9.24 -4.26 -9.22
C LEU A 28 -8.94 -3.93 -7.75
N ILE A 29 -7.89 -4.51 -7.17
CA ILE A 29 -7.47 -4.20 -5.80
C ILE A 29 -7.05 -2.72 -5.70
N LEU A 30 -6.25 -2.23 -6.64
CA LEU A 30 -5.85 -0.83 -6.66
C LEU A 30 -7.07 0.11 -6.75
N ALA A 31 -7.97 -0.16 -7.69
CA ALA A 31 -9.11 0.70 -7.97
C ALA A 31 -10.18 0.69 -6.87
N PHE A 32 -10.50 -0.48 -6.31
CA PHE A 32 -11.62 -0.65 -5.38
C PHE A 32 -11.21 -0.75 -3.91
N VAL A 33 -9.93 -0.95 -3.61
CA VAL A 33 -9.44 -1.08 -2.23
C VAL A 33 -8.44 0.01 -1.91
N VAL A 34 -7.34 0.08 -2.65
CA VAL A 34 -6.24 1.00 -2.34
C VAL A 34 -6.68 2.45 -2.52
N LEU A 35 -7.28 2.78 -3.67
CA LEU A 35 -7.66 4.15 -3.99
C LEU A 35 -8.74 4.69 -3.02
N PRO A 36 -9.81 3.94 -2.70
CA PRO A 36 -10.74 4.33 -1.64
C PRO A 36 -10.09 4.46 -0.27
N ALA A 37 -9.27 3.50 0.15
CA ALA A 37 -8.59 3.57 1.45
C ALA A 37 -7.71 4.82 1.59
N LEU A 38 -7.01 5.20 0.51
CA LEU A 38 -6.24 6.45 0.46
C LEU A 38 -7.14 7.68 0.61
N LEU A 39 -8.29 7.72 -0.07
CA LEU A 39 -9.25 8.82 0.06
C LEU A 39 -9.80 8.93 1.49
N PHE A 40 -10.22 7.82 2.09
CA PHE A 40 -10.66 7.80 3.49
C PHE A 40 -9.54 8.24 4.44
N GLY A 41 -8.32 7.74 4.23
CA GLY A 41 -7.15 8.15 5.01
C GLY A 41 -6.88 9.64 4.91
N ALA A 42 -6.98 10.22 3.71
CA ALA A 42 -6.79 11.66 3.49
C ALA A 42 -7.87 12.50 4.18
N VAL A 43 -9.14 12.11 4.06
CA VAL A 43 -10.26 12.79 4.74
C VAL A 43 -10.12 12.70 6.26
N ALA A 44 -9.79 11.51 6.78
CA ALA A 44 -9.57 11.30 8.21
C ALA A 44 -8.38 12.13 8.72
N ALA A 45 -7.26 12.14 7.98
CA ALA A 45 -6.09 12.95 8.32
C ALA A 45 -6.44 14.44 8.32
N TYR A 46 -7.16 14.92 7.31
CA TYR A 46 -7.60 16.31 7.24
C TYR A 46 -8.52 16.68 8.42
N GLY A 47 -9.55 15.87 8.68
CA GLY A 47 -10.45 16.07 9.80
C GLY A 47 -9.74 16.05 11.14
N PHE A 48 -8.79 15.13 11.32
CA PHE A 48 -7.95 15.06 12.51
C PHE A 48 -7.09 16.31 12.69
N VAL A 49 -6.45 16.81 11.63
CA VAL A 49 -5.65 18.04 11.69
C VAL A 49 -6.52 19.23 12.08
N VAL A 50 -7.68 19.40 11.43
CA VAL A 50 -8.60 20.49 11.74
C VAL A 50 -9.07 20.40 13.19
N TRP A 51 -9.55 19.23 13.62
CA TRP A 51 -9.99 18.99 15.00
C TRP A 51 -8.87 19.24 16.02
N PHE A 52 -7.66 18.79 15.73
CA PHE A 52 -6.51 18.99 16.60
C PHE A 52 -6.12 20.47 16.71
N LEU A 53 -6.15 21.19 15.58
CA LEU A 53 -5.94 22.63 15.56
C LEU A 53 -7.05 23.40 16.28
N GLN A 54 -8.30 22.92 16.26
CA GLN A 54 -9.39 23.46 17.08
C GLN A 54 -9.09 23.36 18.58
N ILE A 55 -8.55 22.23 19.04
CA ILE A 55 -8.15 22.05 20.45
C ILE A 55 -7.02 22.99 20.83
N LEU A 56 -6.01 23.16 19.95
CA LEU A 56 -4.81 23.91 20.30
C LEU A 56 -4.93 25.44 20.14
N TYR A 57 -5.61 25.91 19.09
CA TYR A 57 -5.53 27.31 18.67
C TYR A 57 -6.86 27.94 18.26
N LEU A 58 -7.71 27.21 17.54
CA LEU A 58 -8.87 27.82 16.85
C LEU A 58 -10.12 27.92 17.73
N GLY A 59 -10.18 27.20 18.86
CA GLY A 59 -11.37 27.14 19.71
C GLY A 59 -12.55 26.43 19.02
N PRO A 60 -13.66 26.19 19.74
CA PRO A 60 -14.86 25.56 19.17
C PRO A 60 -15.39 26.40 17.99
N PRO A 61 -15.89 25.75 16.91
CA PRO A 61 -16.46 26.50 15.79
C PRO A 61 -17.71 27.27 16.24
N THR A 62 -17.69 28.60 16.14
CA THR A 62 -18.81 29.54 16.41
C THR A 62 -19.20 30.31 15.16
#